data_AF-A0A1M5JKQ0-F1
#
_entry.id   AF-A0A1M5JKQ0-F1
#
_cell.length_a   1.000
_cell.length_b   1.000
_cell.length_c   1.000
_cell.angle_alpha   90.00
_cell.angle_beta   90.00
_cell.angle_gamma   90.00
#
_symmetry.space_group_name_H-M   'P 1'
#
loop_
_entity.id
_entity.type
_entity.pdbx_description
1 polymer ?
#
loop_
_entity_poly.entity_id
_entity_poly.type
_entity_poly.pdbx_seq_one_letter_code
_entity_poly.pdbx_strand_id
1 'polypeptide(L)'
;MKKTFCYLIASISLFISCSLQNVFRSDRSKNFTEQLFTNQNVYRILKNYSQDNSINIIDPEHRLTNQFLTFRNNDLAVNISAERKDEYDFYIKKVIIDEKLAFVVLWHRDTTTALCFYPIKSEYTLGKWLVEEITTKSIK
;
A
#
# COMPACT_ATOMS: atom_id res chain seq x y z
N MET A 1 15.78 -46.41 4.14
CA MET A 1 14.74 -45.70 4.94
C MET A 1 15.24 -44.41 5.62
N LYS A 2 16.43 -44.36 6.23
CA LYS A 2 16.90 -43.11 6.88
C LYS A 2 17.07 -41.92 5.90
N LYS A 3 17.59 -42.16 4.68
CA LYS A 3 17.80 -41.11 3.67
C LYS A 3 16.50 -40.51 3.11
N THR A 4 15.47 -41.32 2.89
CA THR A 4 14.16 -40.86 2.39
C THR A 4 13.40 -40.03 3.41
N PHE A 5 13.57 -40.32 4.70
CA PHE A 5 12.98 -39.52 5.79
C PHE A 5 13.63 -38.14 5.90
N CYS A 6 14.96 -38.03 5.70
CA CYS A 6 15.67 -36.75 5.67
C CYS A 6 15.19 -35.83 4.55
N TYR A 7 14.94 -36.35 3.34
CA TYR A 7 14.41 -35.56 2.22
C TYR A 7 12.98 -35.06 2.47
N LEU A 8 12.15 -35.85 3.17
CA LEU A 8 10.78 -35.48 3.50
C LEU A 8 10.73 -34.37 4.58
N ILE A 9 11.64 -34.40 5.55
CA ILE A 9 11.76 -33.33 6.54
C ILE A 9 12.30 -32.05 5.89
N ALA A 10 13.31 -32.17 5.02
CA ALA A 10 13.89 -31.01 4.32
C ALA A 10 12.86 -30.29 3.43
N SER A 11 11.98 -31.03 2.75
CA SER A 11 10.91 -30.43 1.94
C SER A 11 9.87 -29.72 2.80
N ILE A 12 9.46 -30.29 3.95
CA ILE A 12 8.53 -29.65 4.89
C ILE A 12 9.10 -28.33 5.43
N SER A 13 10.39 -28.28 5.79
CA SER A 13 11.03 -27.04 6.27
C SER A 13 11.11 -25.93 5.22
N LEU A 14 11.24 -26.28 3.93
CA LEU A 14 11.23 -25.31 2.83
C LEU A 14 9.84 -24.71 2.62
N PHE A 15 8.78 -25.52 2.71
CA PHE A 15 7.40 -25.03 2.60
C PHE A 15 7.01 -24.07 3.73
N ILE A 16 7.45 -24.35 4.97
CA ILE A 16 7.18 -23.50 6.13
C ILE A 16 7.88 -22.13 5.99
N SER A 17 9.09 -22.10 5.43
CA SER A 17 9.84 -20.85 5.26
C SER A 17 9.19 -19.92 4.23
N CYS A 18 8.69 -20.47 3.11
CA CYS A 18 8.02 -19.68 2.08
C CYS A 18 6.66 -19.13 2.53
N SER A 19 5.89 -19.90 3.33
CA SER A 19 4.59 -19.43 3.82
C SER A 19 4.73 -18.29 4.83
N LEU A 20 5.70 -18.38 5.75
CA LEU A 20 6.02 -17.31 6.72
C LEU A 20 6.44 -16.01 6.03
N GLN A 21 7.25 -16.09 4.98
CA GLN A 21 7.69 -14.90 4.24
C GLN A 21 6.52 -14.18 3.54
N ASN A 22 5.55 -14.94 3.01
CA ASN A 22 4.33 -14.38 2.41
C ASN A 22 3.42 -13.71 3.46
N VAL A 23 3.24 -14.34 4.63
CA VAL A 23 2.48 -13.75 5.75
C VAL A 23 3.13 -12.45 6.22
N PHE A 24 4.45 -12.45 6.44
CA PHE A 24 5.17 -11.26 6.89
C PHE A 24 5.13 -10.11 5.88
N ARG A 25 5.18 -10.42 4.57
CA ARG A 25 5.02 -9.42 3.51
C ARG A 25 3.59 -8.85 3.47
N SER A 26 2.59 -9.71 3.67
CA SER A 26 1.17 -9.32 3.75
C SER A 26 0.91 -8.39 4.94
N ASP A 27 1.40 -8.74 6.12
CA ASP A 27 1.21 -7.93 7.34
C ASP A 27 1.96 -6.59 7.26
N ARG A 28 3.18 -6.58 6.69
CA ARG A 28 3.93 -5.36 6.42
C ARG A 28 3.16 -4.43 5.49
N SER A 29 2.61 -4.95 4.39
CA SER A 29 1.83 -4.17 3.43
C SER A 29 0.55 -3.61 4.06
N LYS A 30 -0.16 -4.43 4.85
CA LYS A 30 -1.38 -4.00 5.53
C LYS A 30 -1.12 -2.85 6.51
N ASN A 31 -0.12 -3.01 7.39
CA ASN A 31 0.23 -1.98 8.37
C ASN A 31 0.73 -0.69 7.68
N PHE A 32 1.58 -0.82 6.67
CA PHE A 32 1.99 0.33 5.86
C PHE A 32 0.80 1.07 5.24
N THR A 33 -0.11 0.34 4.60
CA THR A 33 -1.27 0.90 3.90
C THR A 33 -2.16 1.68 4.86
N GLU A 34 -2.47 1.09 6.03
CA GLU A 34 -3.24 1.76 7.07
C GLU A 34 -2.58 3.05 7.55
N GLN A 35 -1.28 3.01 7.85
CA GLN A 35 -0.54 4.19 8.29
C GLN A 35 -0.46 5.28 7.21
N LEU A 36 -0.31 4.90 5.93
CA LEU A 36 -0.26 5.86 4.84
C LEU A 36 -1.58 6.62 4.70
N PHE A 37 -2.72 5.92 4.65
CA PHE A 37 -4.02 6.56 4.40
C PHE A 37 -4.66 7.19 5.65
N THR A 38 -4.15 6.86 6.85
CA THR A 38 -4.47 7.58 8.09
C THR A 38 -3.50 8.73 8.41
N ASN A 39 -2.48 8.94 7.57
CA ASN A 39 -1.54 10.05 7.75
C ASN A 39 -2.20 11.42 7.46
N GLN A 40 -1.97 12.41 8.33
CA GLN A 40 -2.57 13.75 8.18
C GLN A 40 -2.08 14.54 6.96
N ASN A 41 -0.81 14.36 6.54
CA ASN A 41 -0.29 15.03 5.35
C ASN A 41 -0.91 14.41 4.08
N VAL A 42 -1.08 13.08 4.06
CA VAL A 42 -1.77 12.39 2.97
C VAL A 42 -3.23 12.82 2.90
N TYR A 43 -3.92 12.88 4.04
CA TYR A 43 -5.28 13.41 4.12
C TYR A 43 -5.42 14.79 3.50
N ARG A 44 -4.56 15.76 3.88
CA ARG A 44 -4.62 17.13 3.35
C ARG A 44 -4.50 17.17 1.83
N ILE A 45 -3.62 16.35 1.26
CA ILE A 45 -3.43 16.29 -0.19
C ILE A 45 -4.63 15.63 -0.87
N LEU A 46 -5.08 14.47 -0.37
CA LEU A 46 -6.20 13.73 -0.96
C LEU A 46 -7.53 14.50 -0.86
N LYS A 47 -7.73 15.28 0.20
CA LYS A 47 -8.92 16.11 0.39
C LYS A 47 -9.15 17.08 -0.77
N ASN A 48 -8.09 17.60 -1.39
CA ASN A 48 -8.17 18.51 -2.54
C ASN A 48 -8.80 17.89 -3.79
N TYR A 49 -8.84 16.56 -3.85
CA TYR A 49 -9.41 15.79 -4.96
C TYR A 49 -10.75 15.13 -4.60
N SER A 50 -11.17 15.24 -3.33
CA SER A 50 -12.33 14.49 -2.84
C SER A 50 -13.65 15.05 -3.34
N GLN A 51 -14.57 14.14 -3.64
CA GLN A 51 -15.97 14.46 -3.89
C GLN A 51 -16.81 13.81 -2.77
N ASP A 52 -17.72 14.58 -2.18
CA ASP A 52 -18.56 14.16 -1.05
C ASP A 52 -17.77 13.57 0.13
N ASN A 53 -16.59 14.15 0.41
CA ASN A 53 -15.66 13.69 1.44
C ASN A 53 -15.23 12.22 1.26
N SER A 54 -15.19 11.75 0.02
CA SER A 54 -14.70 10.44 -0.34
C SER A 54 -13.64 10.49 -1.44
N ILE A 55 -12.74 9.53 -1.41
CA ILE A 55 -11.76 9.25 -2.46
C ILE A 55 -11.83 7.76 -2.76
N ASN A 56 -12.02 7.42 -4.02
CA ASN A 56 -12.03 6.05 -4.52
C ASN A 56 -10.74 5.77 -5.29
N ILE A 57 -9.98 4.81 -4.78
CA ILE A 57 -8.70 4.38 -5.34
C ILE A 57 -8.85 2.95 -5.86
N ILE A 58 -8.37 2.69 -7.07
CA ILE A 58 -8.32 1.34 -7.65
C ILE A 58 -6.89 0.78 -7.64
N ASP A 59 -6.76 -0.49 -7.27
CA ASP A 59 -5.52 -1.28 -7.22
C ASP A 59 -5.68 -2.63 -7.94
N PRO A 60 -5.96 -2.62 -9.26
CA PRO A 60 -6.22 -3.85 -10.01
C PRO A 60 -5.00 -4.77 -10.16
N GLU A 61 -3.82 -4.29 -9.77
CA GLU A 61 -2.57 -5.05 -9.79
C GLU A 61 -2.17 -5.54 -8.38
N HIS A 62 -3.04 -5.34 -7.38
CA HIS A 62 -2.85 -5.77 -6.00
C HIS A 62 -1.51 -5.33 -5.39
N ARG A 63 -1.10 -4.09 -5.69
CA ARG A 63 0.18 -3.51 -5.26
C ARG A 63 0.20 -3.15 -3.77
N LEU A 64 -0.95 -2.78 -3.19
CA LEU A 64 -1.17 -2.55 -1.77
C LEU A 64 -2.02 -3.66 -1.15
N THR A 65 -3.11 -4.03 -1.83
CA THR A 65 -4.12 -4.92 -1.25
C THR A 65 -4.83 -5.77 -2.30
N ASN A 66 -5.28 -6.94 -1.87
CA ASN A 66 -6.10 -7.87 -2.64
C ASN A 66 -7.60 -7.80 -2.26
N GLN A 67 -7.97 -6.91 -1.35
CA GLN A 67 -9.33 -6.79 -0.83
C GLN A 67 -9.80 -5.34 -0.81
N PHE A 68 -11.11 -5.15 -0.69
CA PHE A 68 -11.65 -3.81 -0.46
C PHE A 68 -11.30 -3.32 0.94
N LEU A 69 -10.73 -2.11 1.02
CA LEU A 69 -10.36 -1.46 2.27
C LEU A 69 -10.98 -0.07 2.32
N THR A 70 -11.46 0.31 3.51
CA THR A 70 -11.88 1.69 3.79
C THR A 70 -11.08 2.22 4.97
N PHE A 71 -10.45 3.37 4.78
CA PHE A 71 -9.78 4.13 5.82
C PHE A 71 -10.56 5.41 6.07
N ARG A 72 -10.85 5.71 7.34
CA ARG A 72 -11.42 7.00 7.73
C ARG A 72 -10.33 7.84 8.36
N ASN A 73 -10.15 9.05 7.83
CA ASN A 73 -9.24 10.03 8.37
C ASN A 73 -9.97 11.37 8.49
N ASN A 74 -10.35 11.72 9.72
CA ASN A 74 -11.28 12.80 10.02
C ASN A 74 -12.63 12.61 9.27
N ASP A 75 -13.01 13.55 8.43
CA ASP A 75 -14.23 13.52 7.63
C ASP A 75 -14.05 12.82 6.27
N LEU A 76 -12.81 12.51 5.87
CA LEU A 76 -12.51 11.88 4.58
C LEU A 76 -12.53 10.34 4.69
N ALA A 77 -13.30 9.70 3.81
CA ALA A 77 -13.24 8.26 3.57
C ALA A 77 -12.38 7.94 2.34
N VAL A 78 -11.32 7.15 2.53
CA VAL A 78 -10.50 6.62 1.44
C VAL A 78 -10.86 5.16 1.22
N ASN A 79 -11.44 4.87 0.06
CA ASN A 79 -11.83 3.52 -0.34
C ASN A 79 -10.80 2.99 -1.34
N ILE A 80 -10.27 1.79 -1.11
CA ILE A 80 -9.33 1.12 -2.02
C ILE A 80 -9.97 -0.16 -2.49
N SER A 81 -10.11 -0.34 -3.80
CA SER A 81 -10.67 -1.53 -4.40
C SER A 81 -9.65 -2.24 -5.27
N ALA A 82 -9.54 -3.55 -5.08
CA ALA A 82 -8.76 -4.43 -5.94
C ALA A 82 -9.43 -4.69 -7.30
N GLU A 83 -10.71 -4.33 -7.44
CA GLU A 83 -11.46 -4.52 -8.68
C GLU A 83 -11.34 -3.28 -9.58
N ARG A 84 -11.32 -3.49 -10.90
CA ARG A 84 -11.45 -2.39 -11.84
C ARG A 84 -12.87 -1.84 -11.75
N LYS A 85 -12.98 -0.53 -11.55
CA LYS A 85 -14.22 0.24 -11.60
C LYS A 85 -14.02 1.40 -12.56
N ASP A 86 -15.08 1.76 -13.28
CA ASP A 86 -15.05 2.92 -14.17
C ASP A 86 -15.06 4.23 -13.37
N GLU A 87 -15.73 4.22 -12.21
CA GLU A 87 -15.78 5.34 -11.27
C GLU A 87 -14.67 5.22 -10.23
N TYR A 88 -13.59 5.98 -10.44
CA TYR A 88 -12.48 6.12 -9.50
C TYR A 88 -11.86 7.52 -9.59
N ASP A 89 -11.17 7.94 -8.52
CA ASP A 89 -10.42 9.20 -8.48
C ASP A 89 -8.94 8.96 -8.75
N PHE A 90 -8.40 7.89 -8.19
CA PHE A 90 -7.00 7.51 -8.36
C PHE A 90 -6.80 6.04 -8.72
N TYR A 91 -5.75 5.77 -9.49
CA TYR A 91 -5.23 4.43 -9.76
C TYR A 91 -3.85 4.27 -9.12
N ILE A 92 -3.63 3.17 -8.42
CA ILE A 92 -2.32 2.83 -7.83
C ILE A 92 -1.39 2.36 -8.95
N LYS A 93 -0.51 3.26 -9.40
CA LYS A 93 0.43 2.98 -10.48
C LYS A 93 1.62 2.17 -10.01
N LYS A 94 2.16 2.50 -8.84
CA LYS A 94 3.40 1.89 -8.34
C LYS A 94 3.43 1.91 -6.83
N VAL A 95 3.90 0.81 -6.27
CA VAL A 95 4.21 0.68 -4.85
C VAL A 95 5.52 -0.08 -4.70
N ILE A 96 6.42 0.48 -3.90
CA ILE A 96 7.62 -0.18 -3.42
C ILE A 96 7.60 0.00 -1.90
N ILE A 97 7.70 -1.09 -1.15
CA ILE A 97 7.78 -1.06 0.32
C ILE A 97 9.00 -1.88 0.71
N ASP A 98 10.03 -1.20 1.19
CA ASP A 98 11.23 -1.80 1.76
C ASP A 98 11.18 -1.75 3.29
N GLU A 99 12.26 -2.12 3.97
CA GLU A 99 12.35 -2.14 5.42
C GLU A 99 12.35 -0.74 6.05
N LYS A 100 12.90 0.26 5.34
CA LYS A 100 13.10 1.64 5.83
C LYS A 100 12.41 2.70 4.98
N LEU A 101 12.15 2.43 3.72
CA LEU A 101 11.60 3.39 2.76
C LEU A 101 10.46 2.76 1.99
N ALA A 102 9.53 3.60 1.57
CA ALA A 102 8.48 3.23 0.66
C ALA A 102 8.32 4.31 -0.42
N PHE A 103 7.69 3.92 -1.52
CA PHE A 103 7.34 4.81 -2.60
C PHE A 103 5.98 4.41 -3.14
N VAL A 104 5.03 5.34 -3.15
CA VAL A 104 3.67 5.11 -3.64
C VAL A 104 3.33 6.17 -4.69
N VAL A 105 2.80 5.72 -5.81
CA VAL A 105 2.34 6.59 -6.90
C VAL A 105 0.86 6.35 -7.13
N LEU A 106 0.07 7.42 -6.97
CA LEU A 106 -1.32 7.49 -7.35
C LEU A 106 -1.45 8.33 -8.62
N TRP A 107 -1.98 7.75 -9.68
CA TRP A 107 -2.35 8.49 -10.89
C TRP A 107 -3.79 8.95 -10.76
N HIS A 108 -4.01 10.24 -10.91
CA HIS A 108 -5.35 10.80 -10.93
C HIS A 108 -6.07 10.38 -12.23
N ARG A 109 -7.39 10.25 -12.17
CA ARG A 109 -8.23 9.86 -13.31
C ARG A 109 -8.12 10.80 -14.52
N ASP A 110 -7.65 12.04 -14.31
CA ASP A 110 -7.36 12.98 -15.40
C ASP A 110 -6.19 12.54 -16.29
N THR A 111 -5.49 11.45 -15.93
CA THR A 111 -4.33 10.86 -16.62
C THR A 111 -3.11 11.76 -16.78
N THR A 112 -3.15 12.97 -16.21
CA THR A 112 -2.09 13.98 -16.34
C THR A 112 -1.46 14.34 -15.00
N THR A 113 -2.10 13.96 -13.89
CA THR A 113 -1.62 14.24 -12.54
C THR A 113 -1.20 12.96 -11.83
N ALA A 114 0.01 12.94 -11.27
CA ALA A 114 0.47 11.91 -10.35
C ALA A 114 0.79 12.50 -8.98
N LEU A 115 0.31 11.85 -7.93
CA LEU A 115 0.75 12.07 -6.56
C LEU A 115 1.77 11.00 -6.19
N CYS A 116 2.96 11.45 -5.81
CA CYS A 116 4.07 10.60 -5.41
C CYS A 116 4.34 10.83 -3.92
N PHE A 117 4.24 9.77 -3.13
CA PHE A 117 4.50 9.78 -1.70
C PHE A 117 5.83 9.09 -1.41
N TYR A 118 6.62 9.69 -0.51
CA TYR A 118 7.90 9.16 -0.06
C TYR A 118 7.86 8.88 1.45
N PRO A 119 7.24 7.77 1.89
CA PRO A 119 7.26 7.42 3.30
C PRO A 119 8.61 6.84 3.73
N ILE A 120 9.08 7.26 4.90
CA ILE A 120 10.23 6.70 5.60
C ILE A 120 9.80 6.11 6.93
N LYS A 121 10.47 5.07 7.39
CA LYS A 121 10.23 4.51 8.71
C LYS A 121 10.88 5.41 9.76
N SER A 122 10.11 5.84 10.75
CA SER A 122 10.57 6.75 11.79
C SER A 122 11.68 6.11 12.62
N GLU A 123 12.76 6.86 12.80
CA GLU A 123 13.83 6.53 13.75
C GLU A 123 13.44 6.90 15.20
N TYR A 124 12.44 7.79 15.36
CA TYR A 124 12.00 8.31 16.65
C TYR A 124 10.78 7.58 17.21
N THR A 125 9.93 7.01 16.33
CA THR A 125 8.76 6.22 16.74
C THR A 125 8.79 4.86 16.06
N LEU A 126 9.30 3.87 16.80
CA LEU A 126 9.56 2.53 16.29
C LEU A 126 8.33 1.96 15.57
N GLY A 127 8.52 1.55 14.31
CA GLY A 127 7.49 0.89 13.51
C GLY A 127 6.48 1.82 12.83
N LYS A 128 6.57 3.15 13.02
CA LYS A 128 5.72 4.11 12.31
C LYS A 128 6.33 4.57 10.98
N TRP A 129 5.49 4.75 9.98
CA TRP A 129 5.79 5.38 8.72
C TRP A 129 5.45 6.87 8.78
N LEU A 130 6.41 7.71 8.39
CA LEU A 130 6.27 9.14 8.25
C LEU A 130 6.30 9.47 6.76
N VAL A 131 5.35 10.28 6.30
CA VAL A 131 5.36 10.78 4.93
C VAL A 131 6.20 12.06 4.92
N GLU A 132 7.44 11.92 4.50
CA GLU A 132 8.44 13.00 4.47
C GLU A 132 8.15 13.98 3.34
N GLU A 133 7.87 13.45 2.15
CA GLU A 133 7.61 14.24 0.96
C GLU A 133 6.38 13.75 0.20
N ILE A 134 5.64 14.71 -0.36
CA ILE A 134 4.56 14.47 -1.31
C ILE A 134 4.82 15.38 -2.51
N THR A 135 4.97 14.80 -3.69
CA THR A 135 5.12 15.58 -4.93
C THR A 135 3.95 15.37 -5.86
N THR A 136 3.52 16.45 -6.49
CA THR A 136 2.56 16.40 -7.60
C THR A 136 3.34 16.55 -8.90
N LYS A 137 3.23 15.55 -9.78
CA LYS A 137 3.91 15.55 -11.09
C LYS A 137 2.89 15.59 -12.21
N SER A 138 3.21 16.36 -13.25
CA SER A 138 2.52 16.27 -14.53
C SER A 138 3.09 15.11 -15.34
N ILE A 139 2.22 14.23 -15.81
CA ILE A 139 2.55 13.10 -16.70
C ILE A 139 2.37 13.61 -18.13
N LYS A 140 3.31 14.42 -18.61
CA LYS A 140 3.42 14.80 -20.03
C LYS A 140 4.55 14.03 -20.69
#